data_AF-A0A4U5JBJ0-F1
#
_entry.id   AF-A0A4U5JBJ0-F1
#
_cell.length_a   1.000
_cell.length_b   1.000
_cell.length_c   1.000
_cell.angle_alpha   90.00
_cell.angle_beta   90.00
_cell.angle_gamma   90.00
#
_symmetry.space_group_name_H-M   'P 1'
#
loop_
_entity.id
_entity.type
_entity.pdbx_description
1 polymer ?
#
loop_
_entity_poly.entity_id
_entity_poly.type
_entity_poly.pdbx_seq_one_letter_code
_entity_poly.pdbx_strand_id
1 'polypeptide(L)'
;MELVDIGLVLAGLVLVFFGAALSVYATALLGFLIGVGGGYVMAPQLVGAFGTGGVVAFAAAIVVGGALGAALAYVALSFATAIPAFVVGAYIGLYVITPIFTDGGLVRYLVMIAAGFVAAAIGFTLTKFALMFITAFVGAAFASGAVTLANLTAVRDSFSLDPILFDPLGSTPLLGVEVPLFGAMFVLGVLSQIGLFKLGWVARLATIIPGVGRVFGDGNGE
;
A
#
# COMPACT_ATOMS: atom_id res chain seq x y z
N MET A 1 14.27 12.15 23.84
CA MET A 1 14.10 11.67 22.45
C MET A 1 14.68 12.72 21.54
N GLU A 2 15.53 12.31 20.61
CA GLU A 2 16.03 13.23 19.58
C GLU A 2 14.89 13.54 18.60
N LEU A 3 14.97 14.69 17.90
CA LEU A 3 13.94 15.11 16.94
C LEU A 3 13.71 14.05 15.84
N VAL A 4 14.77 13.31 15.51
CA VAL A 4 14.74 12.26 14.50
C VAL A 4 13.95 11.04 14.96
N ASP A 5 14.04 10.66 16.24
CA ASP A 5 13.25 9.55 16.81
C ASP A 5 11.75 9.88 16.80
N ILE A 6 11.40 11.12 17.15
CA ILE A 6 10.02 11.61 17.09
C ILE A 6 9.52 11.55 15.64
N GLY A 7 10.35 11.99 14.69
CA GLY A 7 10.06 11.90 13.26
C GLY A 7 9.82 10.46 12.79
N LEU A 8 10.64 9.50 13.25
CA LEU A 8 10.52 8.09 12.91
C LEU A 8 9.23 7.47 13.47
N VAL A 9 8.88 7.79 14.72
CA VAL A 9 7.62 7.34 15.35
C VAL A 9 6.41 7.91 14.59
N LEU A 10 6.43 9.20 14.23
CA LEU A 10 5.37 9.83 13.44
C LEU A 10 5.24 9.21 12.04
N ALA A 11 6.37 8.97 11.37
CA ALA A 11 6.40 8.27 10.09
C ALA A 11 5.85 6.84 10.23
N GLY A 12 6.20 6.15 11.32
CA GLY A 12 5.65 4.85 11.70
C GLY A 12 4.13 4.89 11.82
N LEU A 13 3.58 5.85 12.57
CA LEU A 13 2.13 6.02 12.73
C LEU A 13 1.43 6.26 11.39
N VAL A 14 1.98 7.13 10.53
CA VAL A 14 1.43 7.35 9.18
C VAL A 14 1.44 6.05 8.38
N LEU A 15 2.53 5.28 8.45
CA LEU A 15 2.69 4.02 7.72
C LEU A 15 1.74 2.92 8.22
N VAL A 16 1.52 2.82 9.55
CA VAL A 16 0.57 1.88 10.17
C VAL A 16 -0.84 2.08 9.62
N PHE A 17 -1.29 3.33 9.53
CA PHE A 17 -2.70 3.62 9.20
C PHE A 17 -2.94 3.89 7.71
N PHE A 18 -1.95 4.42 6.99
CA PHE A 18 -2.11 4.89 5.62
C PHE A 18 -1.12 4.27 4.63
N GLY A 19 -0.28 3.34 5.07
CA GLY A 19 0.85 2.85 4.27
C GLY A 19 0.49 2.31 2.89
N ALA A 20 -0.48 1.39 2.79
CA ALA A 20 -0.90 0.87 1.49
C ALA A 20 -1.44 1.96 0.55
N ALA A 21 -2.21 2.92 1.08
CA ALA A 21 -2.71 4.04 0.29
C ALA A 21 -1.57 4.96 -0.15
N LEU A 22 -0.64 5.27 0.76
CA LEU A 22 0.52 6.11 0.50
C LEU A 22 1.40 5.51 -0.61
N SER A 23 1.62 4.20 -0.63
CA SER A 23 2.38 3.53 -1.68
C SER A 23 1.75 3.66 -3.06
N VAL A 24 0.42 3.60 -3.17
CA VAL A 24 -0.29 3.82 -4.44
C VAL A 24 -0.14 5.26 -4.89
N TYR A 25 -0.33 6.23 -3.98
CA TYR A 25 -0.17 7.65 -4.31
C TYR A 25 1.27 8.02 -4.64
N ALA A 26 2.25 7.43 -3.96
CA ALA A 26 3.66 7.63 -4.27
C ALA A 26 4.00 7.12 -5.67
N THR A 27 3.48 5.95 -6.06
CA THR A 27 3.65 5.41 -7.41
C THR A 27 2.99 6.30 -8.46
N ALA A 28 1.76 6.77 -8.19
CA ALA A 28 1.05 7.69 -9.07
C ALA A 28 1.76 9.04 -9.21
N LEU A 29 2.33 9.57 -8.12
CA LEU A 29 3.11 10.80 -8.11
C LEU A 29 4.39 10.65 -8.92
N LEU A 30 5.12 9.54 -8.77
CA LEU A 30 6.30 9.26 -9.60
C LEU A 30 5.92 9.17 -11.08
N GLY A 31 4.82 8.47 -11.39
CA GLY A 31 4.26 8.42 -12.74
C GLY A 31 3.90 9.81 -13.28
N PHE A 32 3.29 10.65 -12.44
CA PHE A 32 2.97 12.03 -12.79
C PHE A 32 4.22 12.85 -13.10
N LEU A 33 5.24 12.79 -12.26
CA LEU A 33 6.49 13.53 -12.47
C LEU A 33 7.21 13.11 -13.76
N ILE A 34 7.27 11.80 -14.03
CA ILE A 34 7.82 11.27 -15.28
C ILE A 34 6.97 11.73 -16.47
N GLY A 35 5.63 11.66 -16.35
CA GLY A 35 4.69 12.09 -17.37
C GLY A 35 4.75 13.59 -17.66
N VAL A 36 4.97 14.43 -16.64
CA VAL A 36 5.23 15.87 -16.78
C VAL A 36 6.50 16.10 -17.60
N GLY A 37 7.57 15.35 -17.30
CA GLY A 37 8.80 15.39 -18.09
C GLY A 37 8.58 15.03 -19.56
N GLY A 38 7.84 13.94 -19.83
CA GLY A 38 7.47 13.55 -21.19
C GLY A 38 6.57 14.58 -21.89
N GLY A 39 5.57 15.10 -21.18
CA GLY A 39 4.66 16.13 -21.67
C GLY A 39 5.39 17.42 -22.03
N TYR A 40 6.37 17.85 -21.22
CA TYR A 40 7.21 19.01 -21.49
C TYR A 40 8.02 18.84 -22.78
N VAL A 41 8.60 17.66 -23.01
CA VAL A 41 9.40 17.38 -24.22
C VAL A 41 8.52 17.33 -25.47
N MET A 42 7.31 16.79 -25.38
CA MET A 42 6.38 16.63 -26.52
C MET A 42 5.50 17.86 -26.77
N ALA A 43 5.33 18.75 -25.78
CA ALA A 43 4.45 19.90 -25.87
C ALA A 43 4.70 20.81 -27.09
N PRO A 44 5.95 21.16 -27.48
CA PRO A 44 6.18 22.01 -28.65
C PRO A 44 5.70 21.38 -29.97
N GLN A 45 5.83 20.06 -30.10
CA GLN A 45 5.43 19.31 -31.29
C GLN A 45 3.90 19.21 -31.39
N LEU A 46 3.23 18.98 -30.25
CA LEU A 46 1.77 18.92 -30.17
C LEU A 46 1.14 20.30 -30.43
N VAL A 47 1.66 21.34 -29.81
CA VAL A 47 1.19 22.72 -30.00
C VAL A 47 1.37 23.17 -31.45
N GLY A 48 2.51 22.83 -32.07
CA GLY A 48 2.76 23.09 -33.49
C GLY A 48 1.82 22.33 -34.43
N ALA A 49 1.47 21.09 -34.10
CA ALA A 49 0.58 20.25 -34.92
C ALA A 49 -0.89 20.68 -34.86
N PHE A 50 -1.38 21.12 -33.70
CA PHE A 50 -2.78 21.51 -33.51
C PHE A 50 -3.04 23.02 -33.71
N GLY A 51 -2.01 23.81 -34.01
CA GLY A 51 -2.13 25.26 -34.28
C GLY A 51 -2.56 26.09 -33.06
N THR A 52 -2.64 25.48 -31.88
CA THR A 52 -3.05 26.11 -30.62
C THR A 52 -1.85 26.78 -29.95
N GLY A 53 -1.31 27.83 -30.58
CA GLY A 53 -0.21 28.58 -30.02
C GLY A 53 -0.55 29.21 -28.66
N GLY A 54 0.35 29.10 -27.69
CA GLY A 54 0.25 29.84 -26.43
C GLY A 54 0.70 29.06 -25.19
N VAL A 55 1.02 29.81 -24.14
CA VAL A 55 1.44 29.29 -22.83
C VAL A 55 0.40 28.33 -22.23
N VAL A 56 -0.89 28.58 -22.50
CA VAL A 56 -2.00 27.75 -22.01
C VAL A 56 -1.97 26.35 -22.63
N ALA A 57 -1.75 26.22 -23.94
CA ALA A 57 -1.69 24.93 -24.62
C ALA A 57 -0.44 24.12 -24.21
N PHE A 58 0.68 24.81 -23.99
CA PHE A 58 1.89 24.22 -23.46
C PHE A 58 1.69 23.66 -22.04
N ALA A 59 1.11 24.47 -21.14
CA ALA A 59 0.77 24.04 -19.79
C ALA A 59 -0.23 22.87 -19.80
N ALA A 60 -1.24 22.91 -20.66
CA ALA A 60 -2.20 21.83 -20.81
C ALA A 60 -1.54 20.51 -21.24
N ALA A 61 -0.62 20.55 -22.21
CA ALA A 61 0.10 19.37 -22.66
C ALA A 61 0.94 18.73 -21.54
N ILE A 62 1.56 19.54 -20.68
CA ILE A 62 2.32 19.06 -19.52
C ILE A 62 1.40 18.39 -18.48
N VAL A 63 0.28 19.04 -18.16
CA VAL A 63 -0.69 18.52 -17.18
C VAL A 63 -1.30 17.20 -17.67
N VAL A 64 -1.66 17.14 -18.96
CA VAL A 64 -2.17 15.90 -19.59
C VAL A 64 -1.09 14.82 -19.60
N GLY A 65 0.15 15.15 -19.95
CA GLY A 65 1.28 14.23 -19.89
C GLY A 65 1.50 13.65 -18.49
N GLY A 66 1.43 14.50 -17.46
CA GLY A 66 1.47 14.07 -16.07
C GLY A 66 0.31 13.16 -15.69
N ALA A 67 -0.93 13.52 -16.03
CA ALA A 67 -2.11 12.70 -15.73
C ALA A 67 -2.03 11.32 -16.42
N LEU A 68 -1.60 11.29 -17.68
CA LEU A 68 -1.35 10.05 -18.41
C LEU A 68 -0.23 9.22 -17.76
N GLY A 69 0.88 9.87 -17.36
CA GLY A 69 1.97 9.19 -16.67
C GLY A 69 1.54 8.55 -15.35
N ALA A 70 0.71 9.24 -14.56
CA ALA A 70 0.15 8.69 -13.32
C ALA A 70 -0.75 7.48 -13.59
N ALA A 71 -1.64 7.57 -14.59
CA ALA A 71 -2.52 6.47 -14.98
C ALA A 71 -1.72 5.26 -15.50
N LEU A 72 -0.72 5.50 -16.36
CA LEU A 72 0.14 4.45 -16.90
C LEU A 72 0.98 3.79 -15.82
N ALA A 73 1.50 4.54 -14.84
CA ALA A 73 2.24 3.96 -13.72
C ALA A 73 1.37 3.02 -12.88
N TYR A 74 0.11 3.39 -12.61
CA TYR A 74 -0.83 2.53 -11.91
C TYR A 74 -1.16 1.24 -12.71
N VAL A 75 -1.32 1.37 -14.02
CA VAL A 75 -1.52 0.23 -14.92
C VAL A 75 -0.28 -0.67 -14.95
N ALA A 76 0.91 -0.10 -15.08
CA ALA A 76 2.18 -0.83 -15.07
C ALA A 76 2.38 -1.61 -13.75
N LEU A 77 2.05 -1.00 -12.60
CA LEU A 77 2.11 -1.68 -11.30
C LEU A 77 1.18 -2.91 -11.27
N SER A 78 0.00 -2.81 -11.88
CA SER A 78 -0.95 -3.91 -11.98
C SER A 78 -0.42 -5.06 -12.85
N PHE A 79 0.19 -4.73 -13.99
CA PHE A 79 0.80 -5.72 -14.88
C PHE A 79 2.06 -6.35 -14.29
N ALA A 80 2.85 -5.60 -13.52
CA ALA A 80 4.09 -6.08 -12.91
C ALA A 80 3.87 -7.30 -12.01
N THR A 81 2.71 -7.42 -11.38
CA THR A 81 2.35 -8.57 -10.53
C THR A 81 1.45 -9.58 -11.24
N ALA A 82 0.53 -9.11 -12.10
CA ALA A 82 -0.39 -9.99 -12.82
C ALA A 82 0.31 -10.89 -13.86
N ILE A 83 1.31 -10.38 -14.59
CA ILE A 83 1.98 -11.16 -15.65
C ILE A 83 2.76 -12.35 -15.07
N PRO A 84 3.66 -12.19 -14.07
CA PRO A 84 4.34 -13.32 -13.47
C PRO A 84 3.37 -14.32 -12.84
N ALA A 85 2.30 -13.82 -12.18
CA ALA A 85 1.28 -14.68 -11.60
C ALA A 85 0.50 -15.48 -12.66
N PHE A 86 0.21 -14.87 -13.81
CA PHE A 86 -0.36 -15.57 -14.96
C PHE A 86 0.55 -16.69 -15.44
N VAL A 87 1.85 -16.42 -15.62
CA VAL A 87 2.82 -17.41 -16.11
C VAL A 87 2.92 -18.59 -15.14
N VAL A 88 3.04 -18.32 -13.84
CA VAL A 88 3.09 -19.36 -12.81
C VAL A 88 1.78 -20.15 -12.76
N GLY A 89 0.62 -19.47 -12.79
CA GLY A 89 -0.69 -20.12 -12.80
C GLY A 89 -0.94 -20.97 -14.03
N ALA A 90 -0.52 -20.50 -15.21
CA ALA A 90 -0.59 -21.26 -16.45
C ALA A 90 0.28 -22.51 -16.38
N TYR A 91 1.49 -22.41 -15.83
CA TYR A 91 2.38 -23.54 -15.61
C TYR A 91 1.76 -24.58 -14.68
N ILE A 92 1.19 -24.15 -13.54
CA ILE A 92 0.45 -25.04 -12.62
C ILE A 92 -0.76 -25.67 -13.31
N GLY A 93 -1.53 -24.88 -14.08
CA GLY A 93 -2.65 -25.33 -14.89
C GLY A 93 -2.27 -26.48 -15.83
N LEU A 94 -1.15 -26.33 -16.52
CA LEU A 94 -0.69 -27.28 -17.51
C LEU A 94 -0.10 -28.55 -16.90
N TYR A 95 0.76 -28.43 -15.87
CA TYR A 95 1.55 -29.57 -15.37
C TYR A 95 1.04 -30.22 -14.09
N VAL A 96 0.23 -29.51 -13.29
CA VAL A 96 -0.29 -30.03 -12.01
C VAL A 96 -1.77 -30.34 -12.10
N ILE A 97 -2.54 -29.41 -12.66
CA ILE A 97 -4.00 -29.48 -12.70
C ILE A 97 -4.46 -30.42 -13.83
N THR A 98 -4.02 -30.18 -15.07
CA THR A 98 -4.47 -30.96 -16.25
C THR A 98 -4.35 -32.50 -16.10
N PRO A 99 -3.23 -33.07 -15.61
CA PRO A 99 -3.07 -34.53 -15.52
C PRO A 99 -4.09 -35.23 -14.60
N ILE A 100 -4.80 -34.49 -13.75
CA ILE A 100 -5.76 -35.06 -12.79
C ILE A 100 -7.08 -35.46 -13.50
N PHE A 101 -7.41 -34.83 -14.63
CA PHE A 101 -8.72 -35.02 -15.29
C PHE A 101 -8.65 -35.22 -16.80
N THR A 102 -7.47 -35.12 -17.42
CA THR A 102 -7.31 -35.37 -18.86
C THR A 102 -5.99 -36.10 -19.14
N ASP A 103 -6.06 -37.20 -19.88
CA ASP A 103 -4.88 -37.98 -20.34
C ASP A 103 -4.18 -37.39 -21.58
N GLY A 104 -4.54 -36.16 -21.97
CA GLY A 104 -4.01 -35.47 -23.14
C GLY A 104 -5.09 -35.09 -24.14
N GLY A 105 -5.10 -33.82 -24.56
CA GLY A 105 -6.07 -33.28 -25.51
C GLY A 105 -6.00 -31.75 -25.56
N LEU A 106 -6.78 -31.13 -26.47
CA LEU A 106 -6.82 -29.66 -26.60
C LEU A 106 -7.29 -28.95 -25.32
N VAL A 107 -8.08 -29.63 -24.49
CA VAL A 107 -8.62 -29.12 -23.22
C VAL A 107 -7.52 -28.65 -22.27
N ARG A 108 -6.31 -29.22 -22.33
CA ARG A 108 -5.16 -28.80 -21.51
C ARG A 108 -4.80 -27.33 -21.68
N TYR A 109 -4.93 -26.80 -22.90
CA TYR A 109 -4.58 -25.42 -23.19
C TYR A 109 -5.65 -24.46 -22.67
N LEU A 110 -6.92 -24.88 -22.66
CA LEU A 110 -7.99 -24.11 -22.02
C LEU A 110 -7.79 -24.04 -20.51
N VAL A 111 -7.43 -25.16 -19.87
CA VAL A 111 -7.13 -25.22 -18.43
C VAL A 111 -5.92 -24.35 -18.09
N MET A 112 -4.85 -24.42 -18.88
CA MET A 112 -3.66 -23.56 -18.73
C MET A 112 -4.03 -22.07 -18.76
N ILE A 113 -4.81 -21.64 -19.76
CA ILE A 113 -5.22 -20.23 -19.89
C ILE A 113 -6.11 -19.81 -18.72
N ALA A 114 -7.11 -20.62 -18.36
CA ALA A 114 -8.01 -20.35 -17.26
C ALA A 114 -7.25 -20.26 -15.91
N ALA A 115 -6.36 -21.21 -15.63
CA ALA A 115 -5.53 -21.21 -14.42
C ALA A 115 -4.61 -19.98 -14.37
N GLY A 116 -4.05 -19.57 -15.51
CA GLY A 116 -3.28 -18.33 -15.63
C GLY A 116 -4.11 -17.10 -15.24
N PHE A 117 -5.33 -16.94 -15.75
CA PHE A 117 -6.19 -15.81 -15.40
C PHE A 117 -6.58 -15.82 -13.91
N VAL A 118 -6.92 -16.98 -13.36
CA VAL A 118 -7.23 -17.14 -11.94
C VAL A 118 -6.02 -16.73 -11.09
N ALA A 119 -4.83 -17.24 -11.42
CA ALA A 119 -3.61 -16.89 -10.69
C ALA A 119 -3.24 -15.40 -10.84
N ALA A 120 -3.44 -14.80 -12.01
CA ALA A 120 -3.23 -13.37 -12.21
C ALA A 120 -4.15 -12.53 -11.32
N ALA A 121 -5.44 -12.88 -11.24
CA ALA A 121 -6.40 -12.22 -10.36
C ALA A 121 -6.04 -12.40 -8.88
N ILE A 122 -5.64 -13.62 -8.48
CA ILE A 122 -5.18 -13.92 -7.12
C ILE A 122 -3.92 -13.12 -6.81
N GLY A 123 -2.90 -13.15 -7.66
CA GLY A 123 -1.63 -12.46 -7.48
C GLY A 123 -1.81 -10.95 -7.35
N PHE A 124 -2.60 -10.35 -8.24
CA PHE A 124 -2.97 -8.94 -8.18
C PHE A 124 -3.66 -8.58 -6.85
N THR A 125 -4.57 -9.43 -6.39
CA THR A 125 -5.28 -9.23 -5.13
C THR A 125 -4.33 -9.39 -3.93
N LEU A 126 -3.47 -10.41 -3.95
CA LEU A 126 -2.49 -10.68 -2.91
C LEU A 126 -1.49 -9.54 -2.76
N THR A 127 -1.08 -8.88 -3.84
CA THR A 127 -0.17 -7.72 -3.77
C THR A 127 -0.73 -6.62 -2.88
N LYS A 128 -2.05 -6.34 -2.98
CA LYS A 128 -2.69 -5.33 -2.13
C LYS A 128 -2.66 -5.71 -0.66
N PHE A 129 -2.92 -6.98 -0.35
CA PHE A 129 -2.82 -7.50 1.01
C PHE A 129 -1.38 -7.50 1.52
N ALA A 130 -0.42 -7.96 0.72
CA ALA A 130 0.99 -8.00 1.10
C ALA A 130 1.51 -6.60 1.43
N LEU A 131 1.18 -5.61 0.61
CA LEU A 131 1.56 -4.21 0.84
C LEU A 131 0.99 -3.67 2.15
N MET A 132 -0.27 -3.99 2.43
CA MET A 132 -0.93 -3.65 3.68
C MET A 132 -0.24 -4.27 4.89
N PHE A 133 0.06 -5.57 4.84
CA PHE A 133 0.76 -6.27 5.90
C PHE A 133 2.16 -5.71 6.13
N ILE A 134 2.94 -5.50 5.06
CA ILE A 134 4.30 -4.99 5.15
C ILE A 134 4.30 -3.58 5.75
N THR A 135 3.44 -2.69 5.27
CA THR A 135 3.39 -1.32 5.76
C THR A 135 2.86 -1.23 7.19
N ALA A 136 1.85 -2.04 7.56
CA ALA A 136 1.39 -2.14 8.94
C ALA A 136 2.49 -2.68 9.87
N PHE A 137 3.25 -3.67 9.42
CA PHE A 137 4.36 -4.26 10.19
C PHE A 137 5.49 -3.25 10.41
N VAL A 138 5.99 -2.65 9.34
CA VAL A 138 7.08 -1.66 9.40
C VAL A 138 6.63 -0.43 10.18
N GLY A 139 5.40 0.02 9.95
CA GLY A 139 4.83 1.13 10.69
C GLY A 139 4.76 0.82 12.19
N ALA A 140 4.31 -0.39 12.56
CA ALA A 140 4.19 -0.80 13.95
C ALA A 140 5.56 -0.88 14.61
N ALA A 141 6.58 -1.38 13.91
CA ALA A 141 7.94 -1.45 14.40
C ALA A 141 8.51 -0.07 14.76
N PHE A 142 8.26 0.94 13.92
CA PHE A 142 8.68 2.31 14.18
C PHE A 142 7.80 3.02 15.21
N ALA A 143 6.48 2.85 15.14
CA ALA A 143 5.54 3.51 16.04
C ALA A 143 5.63 2.98 17.48
N SER A 144 5.94 1.70 17.66
CA SER A 144 6.16 1.10 18.98
C SER A 144 7.60 1.31 19.51
N GLY A 145 8.50 1.88 18.70
CA GLY A 145 9.91 2.00 19.03
C GLY A 145 10.67 0.67 19.08
N ALA A 146 10.13 -0.41 18.50
CA ALA A 146 10.81 -1.71 18.44
C ALA A 146 12.06 -1.66 17.55
N VAL A 147 12.02 -0.83 16.51
CA VAL A 147 13.19 -0.53 15.67
C VAL A 147 13.49 0.97 15.77
N THR A 148 14.66 1.30 16.29
CA THR A 148 15.12 2.69 16.44
C THR A 148 16.26 3.02 15.48
N LEU A 149 16.58 4.30 15.33
CA LEU A 149 17.75 4.74 14.56
C LEU A 149 19.06 4.20 15.14
N ALA A 150 19.17 4.14 16.47
CA ALA A 150 20.32 3.56 17.15
C ALA A 150 20.51 2.07 16.77
N ASN A 151 19.41 1.31 16.64
CA ASN A 151 19.46 -0.08 16.19
C ASN A 151 19.95 -0.17 14.74
N LEU A 152 19.48 0.71 13.86
CA LEU A 152 19.91 0.75 12.45
C LEU A 152 21.38 1.14 12.29
N THR A 153 21.87 2.12 13.07
CA THR A 153 23.30 2.47 13.08
C THR A 153 24.13 1.32 13.62
N ALA A 154 23.68 0.65 14.68
CA ALA A 154 24.38 -0.51 15.23
C ALA A 154 24.46 -1.67 14.23
N VAL A 155 23.40 -1.93 13.45
CA VAL A 155 23.41 -2.94 12.37
C VAL A 155 24.43 -2.60 11.31
N ARG A 156 24.48 -1.33 10.88
CA ARG A 156 25.44 -0.86 9.89
C ARG A 156 26.88 -1.03 10.38
N ASP A 157 27.14 -0.66 11.63
CA ASP A 157 28.50 -0.62 12.18
C ASP A 157 29.01 -2.03 12.54
N SER A 158 28.12 -2.90 13.02
CA SER A 158 28.46 -4.28 13.42
C SER A 158 28.32 -5.32 12.29
N PHE A 159 27.69 -4.95 11.16
CA PHE A 159 27.28 -5.89 10.11
C PHE A 159 26.49 -7.10 10.64
N SER A 160 25.76 -6.94 11.76
CA SER A 160 24.89 -7.95 12.36
C SER A 160 23.44 -7.47 12.40
N LEU A 161 22.49 -8.40 12.26
CA LEU A 161 21.05 -8.13 12.38
C LEU A 161 20.56 -8.18 13.83
N ASP A 162 21.38 -8.64 14.78
CA ASP A 162 20.98 -8.77 16.19
C ASP A 162 20.33 -7.51 16.78
N PRO A 163 20.79 -6.27 16.50
CA PRO A 163 20.20 -5.07 17.09
C PRO A 163 18.76 -4.77 16.64
N ILE A 164 18.29 -5.36 15.54
CA ILE A 164 16.93 -5.21 15.01
C ILE A 164 16.06 -6.44 15.21
N LEU A 165 16.59 -7.51 15.81
CA LEU A 165 15.78 -8.63 16.26
C LEU A 165 15.03 -8.21 17.53
N PHE A 166 13.70 -8.21 17.46
CA PHE A 166 12.83 -7.91 18.60
C PHE A 166 11.79 -9.01 18.77
N ASP A 167 11.33 -9.19 20.01
CA ASP A 167 10.21 -10.07 20.31
C ASP A 167 8.87 -9.36 19.99
N PRO A 168 8.10 -9.83 18.99
CA PRO A 168 6.83 -9.20 18.61
C PRO A 168 5.75 -9.25 19.71
N LEU A 169 5.89 -10.18 20.66
CA LEU A 169 4.95 -10.38 21.77
C LEU A 169 5.48 -9.85 23.10
N GLY A 170 6.64 -9.18 23.10
CA GLY A 170 7.21 -8.55 24.29
C GLY A 170 6.25 -7.54 24.91
N SER A 171 5.98 -7.66 26.21
CA SER A 171 5.14 -6.72 26.92
C SER A 171 5.86 -5.39 27.14
N THR A 172 5.21 -4.29 26.76
CA THR A 172 5.68 -2.94 27.03
C THR A 172 4.77 -2.32 28.11
N PRO A 173 5.32 -1.78 29.20
CA PRO A 173 4.51 -1.13 30.23
C PRO A 173 3.95 0.19 29.67
N LEU A 174 2.62 0.24 29.52
CA LEU A 174 1.90 1.44 29.08
C LEU A 174 0.87 1.80 30.16
N LEU A 175 1.03 2.96 30.80
CA LEU A 175 0.11 3.42 31.88
C LEU A 175 -0.11 2.39 33.00
N GLY A 176 0.91 1.58 33.32
CA GLY A 176 0.84 0.53 34.35
C GLY A 176 0.23 -0.79 33.89
N VAL A 177 -0.14 -0.94 32.61
CA VAL A 177 -0.62 -2.19 32.01
C VAL A 177 0.44 -2.70 31.05
N GLU A 178 0.79 -3.98 31.17
CA GLU A 178 1.64 -4.67 30.21
C GLU A 178 0.87 -4.97 28.94
N VAL A 179 1.23 -4.32 27.84
CA VAL A 179 0.58 -4.49 26.55
C VAL A 179 1.63 -4.84 25.50
N PRO A 180 1.39 -5.84 24.62
CA PRO A 180 2.25 -6.10 23.47
C PRO A 180 2.05 -4.99 22.43
N LEU A 181 2.70 -3.85 22.62
CA LEU A 181 2.45 -2.61 21.89
C LEU A 181 2.66 -2.78 20.37
N PHE A 182 3.71 -3.49 19.98
CA PHE A 182 3.97 -3.84 18.58
C PHE A 182 2.80 -4.64 17.98
N GLY A 183 2.42 -5.75 18.62
CA GLY A 183 1.33 -6.60 18.15
C GLY A 183 0.00 -5.86 18.08
N ALA A 184 -0.29 -5.01 19.07
CA ALA A 184 -1.49 -4.18 19.09
C ALA A 184 -1.50 -3.18 17.92
N MET A 185 -0.39 -2.44 17.70
CA MET A 185 -0.27 -1.49 16.59
C MET A 185 -0.35 -2.17 15.23
N PHE A 186 0.26 -3.35 15.09
CA PHE A 186 0.20 -4.13 13.85
C PHE A 186 -1.23 -4.56 13.52
N VAL A 187 -1.94 -5.16 14.49
CA VAL A 187 -3.34 -5.58 14.31
C VAL A 187 -4.23 -4.38 14.00
N LEU A 188 -4.07 -3.27 14.73
CA LEU A 188 -4.80 -2.02 14.48
C LEU A 188 -4.51 -1.47 13.09
N GLY A 189 -3.25 -1.50 12.64
CA GLY A 189 -2.84 -1.07 11.31
C GLY A 189 -3.49 -1.90 10.21
N VAL A 190 -3.40 -3.23 10.30
CA VAL A 190 -4.04 -4.15 9.35
C VAL A 190 -5.55 -3.90 9.32
N LEU A 191 -6.22 -3.87 10.45
CA LEU A 191 -7.66 -3.60 10.53
C LEU A 191 -8.05 -2.23 9.95
N SER A 192 -7.22 -1.20 10.18
CA SER A 192 -7.44 0.15 9.64
C SER A 192 -7.31 0.19 8.13
N GLN A 193 -6.26 -0.41 7.59
CA GLN A 193 -6.00 -0.43 6.16
C GLN A 193 -6.95 -1.36 5.38
N ILE A 194 -7.49 -2.42 5.99
CA ILE A 194 -8.60 -3.21 5.43
C ILE A 194 -9.87 -2.36 5.27
N GLY A 195 -9.98 -1.25 6.02
CA GLY A 195 -11.15 -0.37 6.01
C GLY A 195 -12.19 -0.74 7.07
N LEU A 196 -11.85 -1.61 8.03
CA LEU A 196 -12.74 -1.99 9.13
C LEU A 196 -13.08 -0.79 10.05
N PHE A 197 -12.18 0.20 10.10
CA PHE A 197 -12.40 1.49 10.80
C PHE A 197 -13.16 2.53 9.96
N LYS A 198 -13.31 2.34 8.64
CA LYS A 198 -14.12 3.20 7.75
C LYS A 198 -15.60 2.81 7.72
N LEU A 199 -15.93 1.58 8.10
CA LEU A 199 -17.31 1.16 8.36
C LEU A 199 -17.66 1.69 9.76
N GLY A 200 -18.75 2.45 9.92
CA GLY A 200 -19.16 3.17 11.15
C GLY A 200 -19.38 2.35 12.44
N TRP A 201 -18.74 1.20 12.58
CA TRP A 201 -18.62 0.40 13.79
C TRP A 201 -17.92 1.13 14.93
N VAL A 202 -16.91 1.95 14.67
CA VAL A 202 -16.26 2.75 15.73
C VAL A 202 -17.15 3.90 16.18
N ALA A 203 -17.90 4.52 15.27
CA ALA A 203 -18.96 5.46 15.63
C ALA A 203 -20.08 4.77 16.43
N ARG A 204 -20.48 3.55 16.04
CA ARG A 204 -21.47 2.74 16.78
C ARG A 204 -20.96 2.30 18.16
N LEU A 205 -19.69 1.92 18.29
CA LEU A 205 -19.06 1.61 19.57
C LEU A 205 -18.96 2.87 20.46
N ALA A 206 -18.65 4.03 19.89
CA ALA A 206 -18.67 5.30 20.60
C ALA A 206 -20.09 5.70 21.05
N THR A 207 -21.15 5.31 20.33
CA THR A 207 -22.54 5.49 20.80
C THR A 207 -22.97 4.48 21.87
N ILE A 208 -22.24 3.37 22.03
CA ILE A 208 -22.51 2.35 23.06
C ILE A 208 -21.78 2.71 24.38
N ILE A 209 -20.76 3.58 24.34
CA ILE A 209 -20.13 4.13 25.55
C ILE A 209 -21.06 5.18 26.16
N PRO A 210 -21.64 4.93 27.37
CA PRO A 210 -22.49 5.90 28.02
C PRO A 210 -21.63 7.08 28.48
N GLY A 211 -21.73 8.19 27.75
CA GLY A 211 -21.02 9.43 28.09
C GLY A 211 -20.66 10.33 26.90
N VAL A 212 -20.51 9.78 25.70
CA VAL A 212 -20.11 10.58 24.50
C VAL A 212 -21.33 11.15 23.77
N GLY A 213 -22.52 10.54 23.94
CA GLY A 213 -23.77 10.99 23.32
C GLY A 213 -24.28 12.38 23.76
N ARG A 214 -23.63 13.04 24.73
CA ARG A 214 -24.02 14.39 25.20
C ARG A 214 -23.29 15.54 24.50
N VAL A 215 -22.28 15.28 23.68
CA VAL A 215 -21.52 16.37 23.01
C VAL A 215 -22.03 16.66 21.58
N PHE A 216 -22.86 15.79 21.00
CA PHE A 216 -23.42 15.97 19.66
C PHE A 216 -24.94 16.22 19.63
N GLY A 217 -25.54 16.55 20.78
CA GLY A 217 -26.98 16.78 20.87
C GLY A 217 -27.35 17.71 22.01
N ASP A 218 -27.06 19.01 21.83
CA ASP A 218 -28.00 20.07 22.20
C ASP A 218 -27.52 21.42 21.64
N GLY A 219 -28.15 21.84 20.55
CA GLY A 219 -28.12 23.20 20.03
C GLY A 219 -29.56 23.57 19.70
N ASN A 220 -30.34 23.75 20.77
CA ASN A 220 -31.78 24.03 20.75
C ASN A 220 -32.13 25.26 19.91
N GLY A 221 -33.33 25.22 19.35
CA GLY A 221 -33.94 26.36 18.69
C GLY A 221 -34.11 27.55 19.62
N GLU A 222 -33.86 28.73 19.04
CA GLU A 222 -34.83 29.81 18.99
C GLU A 222 -35.20 30.04 17.51
#